data_AF-A0A0P8AAR1-F1
#
_entry.id   AF-A0A0P8AAR1-F1
#
_cell.length_a   1.000
_cell.length_b   1.000
_cell.length_c   1.000
_cell.angle_alpha   90.00
_cell.angle_beta   90.00
_cell.angle_gamma   90.00
#
_symmetry.space_group_name_H-M   'P 1'
#
loop_
_entity.id
_entity.type
_entity.pdbx_description
1 polymer ?
#
loop_
_entity_poly.entity_id
_entity_poly.type
_entity_poly.pdbx_seq_one_letter_code
_entity_poly.pdbx_strand_id
1 'polypeptide(L)'
;MKTTSNSKINIMNSLSHKSVLIHICDIFMLIFIIFPIIIVIQISISPSSQDPSGYTLVWNDDFNDKTLDTSKWSKENRHPQSLNNELEIYIPDEVYIEDGTLILRSEKKNYQGYNYTSGSVISRDKFFQKYGWFEIRAKLPEGKGIWPAFWLVPNDRLWPPEIDVF
;
A
#
# COMPACT_ATOMS: atom_id res chain seq x y z
N MET A 1 69.18 -67.03 4.96
CA MET A 1 70.10 -65.94 4.59
C MET A 1 69.25 -64.70 4.35
N LYS A 2 69.48 -63.62 5.10
CA LYS A 2 68.69 -62.37 5.07
C LYS A 2 68.76 -61.71 3.69
N THR A 3 67.65 -61.17 3.19
CA THR A 3 67.57 -59.79 2.69
C THR A 3 66.12 -59.29 2.73
N THR A 4 65.99 -58.08 3.25
CA THR A 4 64.79 -57.23 3.35
C THR A 4 64.58 -56.46 2.05
N SER A 5 63.32 -56.21 1.69
CA SER A 5 62.96 -55.06 0.85
C SER A 5 61.58 -54.55 1.24
N ASN A 6 61.58 -53.34 1.80
CA ASN A 6 60.42 -52.52 2.13
C ASN A 6 59.76 -52.03 0.85
N SER A 7 58.44 -52.23 0.71
CA SER A 7 57.62 -51.32 -0.09
C SER A 7 56.53 -50.73 0.80
N LYS A 8 56.59 -49.40 0.92
CA LYS A 8 55.70 -48.56 1.72
C LYS A 8 54.28 -48.68 1.17
N ILE A 9 53.33 -49.09 2.01
CA ILE A 9 51.91 -48.91 1.73
C ILE A 9 51.56 -47.48 2.16
N ASN A 10 51.49 -46.56 1.20
CA ASN A 10 50.88 -45.25 1.40
C ASN A 10 49.35 -45.41 1.41
N ILE A 11 48.79 -45.73 2.57
CA ILE A 11 47.37 -45.49 2.82
C ILE A 11 47.26 -44.04 3.26
N MET A 12 46.98 -43.12 2.35
CA MET A 12 46.20 -41.91 2.62
C MET A 12 46.00 -41.09 1.35
N ASN A 13 44.79 -40.54 1.23
CA ASN A 13 44.31 -39.58 0.25
C ASN A 13 43.70 -40.14 -1.04
N SER A 14 42.65 -40.94 -0.88
CA SER A 14 41.46 -40.74 -1.74
C SER A 14 40.21 -40.62 -0.88
N LEU A 15 40.14 -39.59 -0.03
CA LEU A 15 38.84 -39.02 0.29
C LEU A 15 38.34 -38.43 -1.03
N SER A 16 37.47 -39.17 -1.70
CA SER A 16 36.98 -38.82 -3.01
C SER A 16 36.41 -37.41 -2.98
N HIS A 17 36.89 -36.54 -3.86
CA HIS A 17 36.31 -35.21 -4.10
C HIS A 17 34.78 -35.22 -4.26
N LYS A 18 34.20 -36.39 -4.58
CA LYS A 18 32.76 -36.62 -4.70
C LYS A 18 31.98 -36.42 -3.40
N SER A 19 32.52 -36.77 -2.23
CA SER A 19 31.75 -36.69 -0.96
C SER A 19 31.65 -35.27 -0.39
N VAL A 20 32.69 -34.43 -0.59
CA VAL A 20 32.64 -33.00 -0.18
C VAL A 20 31.74 -32.18 -1.12
N LEU A 21 31.69 -32.52 -2.40
CA LEU A 21 30.84 -31.83 -3.38
C LEU A 21 29.34 -32.05 -3.14
N ILE A 22 28.96 -33.24 -2.65
CA ILE A 22 27.56 -33.59 -2.37
C ILE A 22 27.03 -32.77 -1.20
N HIS A 23 27.79 -32.66 -0.10
CA HIS A 23 27.37 -31.87 1.07
C HIS A 23 27.25 -30.36 0.80
N ILE A 24 28.02 -29.82 -0.15
CA ILE A 24 27.92 -28.40 -0.55
C ILE A 24 26.64 -28.15 -1.36
N CYS A 25 26.23 -29.10 -2.22
CA CYS A 25 24.98 -28.99 -2.99
C CYS A 25 23.74 -29.07 -2.09
N ASP A 26 23.77 -29.91 -1.05
CA ASP A 26 22.64 -30.07 -0.12
C ASP A 26 22.39 -28.80 0.72
N ILE A 27 23.45 -28.12 1.16
CA ILE A 27 23.35 -26.85 1.90
C ILE A 27 22.86 -25.71 0.98
N PHE A 28 23.28 -25.70 -0.28
CA PHE A 28 22.87 -24.69 -1.27
C PHE A 28 21.39 -24.87 -1.69
N MET A 29 20.93 -26.12 -1.81
CA MET A 29 19.52 -26.45 -2.07
C MET A 29 18.59 -26.08 -0.91
N LEU A 30 19.05 -26.26 0.34
CA LEU A 30 18.31 -25.78 1.51
C LEU A 30 18.14 -24.26 1.45
N ILE A 31 19.20 -23.47 1.27
CA ILE A 31 19.14 -22.00 1.21
C ILE A 31 18.18 -21.49 0.12
N PHE A 32 18.13 -22.13 -1.05
CA PHE A 32 17.21 -21.75 -2.14
C PHE A 32 15.73 -22.08 -1.90
N ILE A 33 15.42 -22.98 -0.97
CA ILE A 33 14.03 -23.34 -0.62
C ILE A 33 13.55 -22.55 0.60
N ILE A 34 14.40 -22.31 1.61
CA ILE A 34 14.00 -21.55 2.82
C ILE A 34 13.97 -20.03 2.59
N PHE A 35 14.80 -19.49 1.70
CA PHE A 35 14.82 -18.04 1.41
C PHE A 35 13.52 -17.51 0.78
N PRO A 36 12.90 -18.15 -0.23
CA PRO A 36 11.57 -17.72 -0.71
C PRO A 36 10.47 -18.00 0.31
N ILE A 37 10.57 -19.05 1.15
CA ILE A 37 9.57 -19.34 2.19
C ILE A 37 9.57 -18.25 3.27
N ILE A 38 10.73 -17.74 3.68
CA ILE A 38 10.82 -16.63 4.66
C ILE A 38 10.29 -15.32 4.06
N ILE A 39 10.52 -15.06 2.77
CA ILE A 39 9.96 -13.90 2.06
C ILE A 39 8.43 -13.99 1.97
N VAL A 40 7.86 -15.18 1.73
CA VAL A 40 6.40 -15.38 1.69
C VAL A 40 5.76 -15.18 3.07
N ILE A 41 6.46 -15.52 4.17
CA ILE A 41 5.93 -15.35 5.53
C ILE A 41 5.92 -13.88 5.98
N GLN A 42 6.82 -13.02 5.46
CA GLN A 42 6.85 -11.58 5.79
C GLN A 42 5.69 -10.77 5.17
N ILE A 43 4.97 -11.30 4.18
CA ILE A 43 3.92 -10.55 3.46
C ILE A 43 2.56 -10.61 4.16
N SER A 44 2.36 -11.48 5.15
CA SER A 44 1.04 -11.70 5.77
C SER A 44 0.84 -11.00 7.12
N ILE A 45 1.76 -10.15 7.58
CA ILE A 45 1.49 -9.29 8.73
C ILE A 45 0.81 -8.04 8.18
N SER A 46 -0.49 -8.14 7.91
CA SER A 46 -1.33 -6.94 7.85
C SER A 46 -1.12 -6.19 9.16
N PRO A 47 -0.83 -4.88 9.14
CA PRO A 47 -0.82 -4.10 10.38
C PRO A 47 -2.15 -4.37 11.08
N SER A 48 -2.12 -4.80 12.34
CA SER A 48 -3.35 -4.97 13.11
C SER A 48 -4.09 -3.64 13.02
N SER A 49 -5.26 -3.63 12.37
CA SER A 49 -6.10 -2.44 12.40
C SER A 49 -6.29 -2.08 13.86
N GLN A 50 -6.03 -0.82 14.20
CA GLN A 50 -6.22 -0.33 15.56
C GLN A 50 -7.72 -0.12 15.80
N ASP A 51 -8.51 -1.17 15.57
CA ASP A 51 -9.95 -1.09 15.72
C ASP A 51 -10.24 -0.60 17.15
N PRO A 52 -10.92 0.54 17.30
CA PRO A 52 -11.20 1.06 18.62
C PRO A 52 -12.02 0.04 19.40
N SER A 53 -11.65 -0.16 20.67
CA SER A 53 -12.32 -1.15 21.53
C SER A 53 -13.83 -0.96 21.53
N GLY A 54 -14.57 -2.03 21.26
CA GLY A 54 -16.04 -2.02 21.17
C GLY A 54 -16.61 -1.71 19.78
N TYR A 55 -15.77 -1.51 18.76
CA TYR A 55 -16.18 -1.38 17.37
C TYR A 55 -15.85 -2.64 16.56
N THR A 56 -16.55 -2.81 15.44
CA THR A 56 -16.27 -3.86 14.45
C THR A 56 -16.14 -3.19 13.10
N LEU A 57 -15.11 -3.57 12.34
CA LEU A 57 -14.90 -3.07 10.99
C LEU A 57 -16.04 -3.55 10.05
N VAL A 58 -16.78 -2.60 9.49
CA VAL A 58 -17.89 -2.88 8.55
C VAL A 58 -17.59 -2.40 7.12
N TRP A 59 -16.61 -1.50 6.97
CA TRP A 59 -16.23 -0.93 5.69
C TRP A 59 -14.82 -0.34 5.80
N ASN A 60 -13.97 -0.62 4.82
CA ASN A 60 -12.64 -0.03 4.70
C ASN A 60 -12.21 0.03 3.24
N ASP A 61 -11.15 0.79 2.97
CA ASP A 61 -10.38 0.69 1.74
C ASP A 61 -8.90 0.94 2.07
N ASP A 62 -8.09 -0.11 1.94
CA ASP A 62 -6.65 -0.04 2.17
C ASP A 62 -5.90 0.32 0.88
N PHE A 63 -6.61 0.54 -0.24
CA PHE A 63 -6.06 0.94 -1.53
C PHE A 63 -4.98 -0.01 -2.10
N ASN A 64 -5.08 -1.30 -1.77
CA ASN A 64 -4.14 -2.33 -2.24
C ASN A 64 -4.25 -2.65 -3.74
N ASP A 65 -5.40 -2.33 -4.35
CA ASP A 65 -5.61 -2.52 -5.79
C ASP A 65 -4.93 -1.42 -6.61
N LYS A 66 -4.50 -1.75 -7.84
CA LYS A 66 -3.84 -0.78 -8.74
C LYS A 66 -4.75 0.36 -9.21
N THR A 67 -6.05 0.23 -8.99
CA THR A 67 -7.06 1.17 -9.44
C THR A 67 -8.09 1.38 -8.34
N LEU A 68 -8.64 2.60 -8.27
CA LEU A 68 -9.69 2.96 -7.31
C LEU A 68 -10.89 2.01 -7.43
N ASP A 69 -11.36 1.48 -6.30
CA ASP A 69 -12.59 0.68 -6.25
C ASP A 69 -13.82 1.57 -6.52
N THR A 70 -14.31 1.49 -7.76
CA THR A 70 -15.47 2.29 -8.19
C THR A 70 -16.80 1.84 -7.57
N SER A 71 -16.85 0.68 -6.91
CA SER A 71 -18.02 0.29 -6.10
C SER A 71 -18.08 1.06 -4.78
N LYS A 72 -16.94 1.59 -4.30
CA LYS A 72 -16.82 2.37 -3.06
C LYS A 72 -16.73 3.87 -3.29
N TRP A 73 -16.00 4.29 -4.32
CA TRP A 73 -15.62 5.69 -4.53
C TRP A 73 -15.95 6.20 -5.93
N SER A 74 -16.42 7.45 -6.02
CA SER A 74 -16.54 8.21 -7.26
C SER A 74 -15.49 9.31 -7.28
N LYS A 75 -14.77 9.43 -8.40
CA LYS A 75 -13.89 10.58 -8.64
C LYS A 75 -14.73 11.81 -8.99
N GLU A 76 -14.44 12.95 -8.39
CA GLU A 76 -15.10 14.19 -8.78
C GLU A 76 -14.57 14.72 -10.12
N ASN A 77 -15.48 15.32 -10.90
CA ASN A 77 -15.18 16.11 -12.08
C ASN A 77 -16.01 17.38 -11.99
N ARG A 78 -15.49 18.39 -11.29
CA ARG A 78 -16.28 19.49 -10.74
C ARG A 78 -15.51 20.81 -10.84
N HIS A 79 -16.19 21.84 -11.34
CA HIS A 79 -15.68 23.22 -11.35
C HIS A 79 -15.64 23.83 -9.93
N PRO A 80 -14.77 24.82 -9.69
CA PRO A 80 -14.74 25.48 -8.40
C PRO A 80 -16.10 26.05 -8.03
N GLN A 81 -16.49 25.89 -6.78
CA GLN A 81 -17.76 26.41 -6.26
C GLN A 81 -17.58 27.81 -5.67
N SER A 82 -18.62 28.63 -5.80
CA SER A 82 -18.63 29.99 -5.26
C SER A 82 -18.74 30.07 -3.73
N LEU A 83 -19.02 28.95 -3.06
CA LEU A 83 -19.24 28.93 -1.61
C LEU A 83 -17.95 29.21 -0.83
N ASN A 84 -16.82 28.67 -1.31
CA ASN A 84 -15.54 28.71 -0.60
C ASN A 84 -14.45 29.49 -1.33
N ASN A 85 -14.75 30.07 -2.49
CA ASN A 85 -13.75 30.69 -3.38
C ASN A 85 -12.59 29.73 -3.73
N GLU A 86 -12.91 28.43 -3.89
CA GLU A 86 -12.02 27.40 -4.42
C GLU A 86 -11.44 27.86 -5.79
N LEU A 87 -10.18 27.55 -6.04
CA LEU A 87 -9.49 27.94 -7.28
C LEU A 87 -9.27 26.76 -8.23
N GLU A 88 -9.36 25.56 -7.70
CA GLU A 88 -9.09 24.30 -8.36
C GLU A 88 -10.30 23.78 -9.13
N ILE A 89 -10.02 23.17 -10.27
CA ILE A 89 -10.96 22.25 -10.90
C ILE A 89 -10.63 20.83 -10.44
N TYR A 90 -11.62 20.12 -9.91
CA TYR A 90 -11.48 18.70 -9.60
C TYR A 90 -11.58 17.89 -10.89
N ILE A 91 -10.59 17.04 -11.16
CA ILE A 91 -10.60 16.18 -12.34
C ILE A 91 -10.21 14.74 -12.00
N PRO A 92 -10.77 13.73 -12.71
CA PRO A 92 -10.48 12.31 -12.43
C PRO A 92 -9.01 11.90 -12.57
N ASP A 93 -8.23 12.63 -13.36
CA ASP A 93 -6.81 12.34 -13.64
C ASP A 93 -5.90 12.66 -12.45
N GLU A 94 -6.34 13.52 -11.52
CA GLU A 94 -5.60 13.83 -10.29
C GLU A 94 -5.93 12.86 -9.13
N VAL A 95 -6.67 11.78 -9.43
CA VAL A 95 -6.99 10.70 -8.49
C VAL A 95 -6.42 9.39 -9.01
N TYR A 96 -5.44 8.83 -8.32
CA TYR A 96 -4.81 7.57 -8.71
C TYR A 96 -4.28 6.80 -7.50
N ILE A 97 -4.03 5.50 -7.69
CA ILE A 97 -3.34 4.69 -6.68
C ILE A 97 -1.88 4.57 -7.08
N GLU A 98 -0.99 4.84 -6.13
CA GLU A 98 0.46 4.67 -6.26
C GLU A 98 0.98 3.99 -4.99
N ASP A 99 1.75 2.92 -5.14
CA ASP A 99 2.36 2.17 -4.04
C ASP A 99 1.41 1.82 -2.88
N GLY A 100 0.19 1.37 -3.22
CA GLY A 100 -0.83 0.98 -2.24
C GLY A 100 -1.47 2.17 -1.50
N THR A 101 -1.37 3.39 -2.04
CA THR A 101 -1.89 4.61 -1.43
C THR A 101 -2.78 5.37 -2.42
N LEU A 102 -3.93 5.85 -1.96
CA LEU A 102 -4.73 6.82 -2.71
C LEU A 102 -4.01 8.17 -2.76
N ILE A 103 -3.70 8.61 -3.99
CA ILE A 103 -3.13 9.92 -4.26
C ILE A 103 -4.24 10.84 -4.76
N LEU A 104 -4.46 11.93 -4.01
CA LEU A 104 -5.26 13.08 -4.42
C LEU A 104 -4.28 14.22 -4.67
N ARG A 105 -3.92 14.44 -5.93
CA ARG A 105 -2.89 15.42 -6.29
C ARG A 105 -3.52 16.78 -6.51
N SER A 106 -2.94 17.82 -5.90
CA SER A 106 -3.21 19.20 -6.27
C SER A 106 -2.01 19.77 -7.00
N GLU A 107 -2.22 20.36 -8.18
CA GLU A 107 -1.15 20.84 -9.05
C GLU A 107 -1.47 22.23 -9.59
N LYS A 108 -0.46 23.10 -9.67
CA LYS A 108 -0.56 24.34 -10.44
C LYS A 108 -0.40 24.00 -11.92
N LYS A 109 -1.53 23.81 -12.60
CA LYS A 109 -1.59 23.32 -13.97
C LYS A 109 -2.72 24.04 -14.70
N ASN A 110 -2.41 24.60 -15.86
CA ASN A 110 -3.42 25.17 -16.73
C ASN A 110 -4.30 24.06 -17.31
N TYR A 111 -5.57 24.03 -16.93
CA TYR A 111 -6.54 23.06 -17.41
C TYR A 111 -7.88 23.76 -17.66
N GLN A 112 -8.33 23.78 -18.91
CA GLN A 112 -9.61 24.38 -19.30
C GLN A 112 -9.83 25.83 -18.79
N GLY A 113 -8.76 26.62 -18.71
CA GLY A 113 -8.81 28.01 -18.23
C GLY A 113 -8.67 28.18 -16.71
N TYR A 114 -8.56 27.09 -15.96
CA TYR A 114 -8.24 27.11 -14.53
C TYR A 114 -6.73 26.93 -14.32
N ASN A 115 -6.19 27.56 -13.28
CA ASN A 115 -4.75 27.56 -12.98
C ASN A 115 -4.33 26.40 -12.05
N TYR A 116 -5.30 25.69 -11.48
CA TYR A 116 -5.07 24.65 -10.49
C TYR A 116 -5.98 23.45 -10.77
N THR A 117 -5.42 22.24 -10.72
CA THR A 117 -6.16 20.99 -10.74
C THR A 117 -6.07 20.33 -9.37
N SER A 118 -7.09 19.55 -8.99
CA SER A 118 -7.08 18.79 -7.75
C SER A 118 -7.80 17.45 -7.87
N GLY A 119 -7.48 16.51 -6.98
CA GLY A 119 -8.15 15.23 -6.84
C GLY A 119 -9.15 15.25 -5.69
N SER A 120 -10.33 14.65 -5.90
CA SER A 120 -11.32 14.40 -4.85
C SER A 120 -12.07 13.10 -5.13
N VAL A 121 -12.39 12.37 -4.08
CA VAL A 121 -13.24 11.17 -4.13
C VAL A 121 -14.38 11.30 -3.13
N ILE A 122 -15.54 10.77 -3.51
CA ILE A 122 -16.73 10.74 -2.66
C ILE A 122 -17.33 9.33 -2.65
N SER A 123 -17.90 8.92 -1.51
CA SER A 123 -18.62 7.65 -1.35
C SER A 123 -20.14 7.80 -1.56
N ARG A 124 -20.55 8.93 -2.16
CA ARG A 124 -21.95 9.26 -2.46
C ARG A 124 -22.64 8.12 -3.21
N ASP A 125 -23.83 7.75 -2.74
CA ASP A 125 -24.69 6.70 -3.30
C ASP A 125 -24.07 5.29 -3.26
N LYS A 126 -22.98 5.10 -2.49
CA LYS A 126 -22.23 3.83 -2.38
C LYS A 126 -22.13 3.31 -0.95
N PHE A 127 -21.90 4.21 0.00
CA PHE A 127 -21.79 3.86 1.42
C PHE A 127 -22.50 4.90 2.29
N PHE A 128 -23.31 4.40 3.23
CA PHE A 128 -24.03 5.21 4.20
C PHE A 128 -23.96 4.54 5.55
N GLN A 129 -23.52 5.30 6.56
CA GLN A 129 -23.38 4.79 7.91
C GLN A 129 -23.92 5.83 8.90
N LYS A 130 -24.88 5.40 9.71
CA LYS A 130 -25.39 6.19 10.82
C LYS A 130 -24.70 5.73 12.10
N TYR A 131 -23.98 6.65 12.75
CA TYR A 131 -23.10 6.38 13.89
C TYR A 131 -21.94 5.45 13.55
N GLY A 132 -20.87 5.54 14.33
CA GLY A 132 -19.71 4.69 14.16
C GLY A 132 -18.43 5.46 14.43
N TRP A 133 -17.33 4.77 14.15
CA TRP A 133 -16.00 5.35 14.17
C TRP A 133 -15.54 5.52 12.72
N PHE A 134 -15.09 6.72 12.38
CA PHE A 134 -14.58 7.05 11.06
C PHE A 134 -13.14 7.51 11.21
N GLU A 135 -12.23 6.86 10.49
CA GLU A 135 -10.81 7.17 10.55
C GLU A 135 -10.19 7.13 9.15
N ILE A 136 -9.15 7.93 8.98
CA ILE A 136 -8.25 7.81 7.84
C ILE A 136 -6.81 7.96 8.32
N ARG A 137 -5.90 7.36 7.57
CA ARG A 137 -4.46 7.57 7.72
C ARG A 137 -3.95 8.28 6.47
N ALA A 138 -3.55 9.54 6.61
CA ALA A 138 -3.09 10.35 5.49
C ALA A 138 -1.77 11.06 5.81
N LYS A 139 -0.96 11.29 4.77
CA LYS A 139 0.14 12.27 4.79
C LYS A 139 -0.34 13.52 4.07
N LEU A 140 -0.41 14.63 4.79
CA LEU A 140 -0.90 15.88 4.21
C LEU A 140 0.18 16.59 3.41
N PRO A 141 -0.16 17.20 2.26
CA PRO A 141 0.74 18.08 1.54
C PRO A 141 1.03 19.35 2.34
N GLU A 142 2.21 19.92 2.13
CA GLU A 142 2.58 21.24 2.66
C GLU A 142 2.52 22.28 1.54
N GLY A 143 2.06 23.49 1.86
CA GLY A 143 2.06 24.60 0.91
C GLY A 143 0.98 25.63 1.19
N LYS A 144 1.26 26.89 0.84
CA LYS A 144 0.27 27.97 0.96
C LYS A 144 -0.87 27.74 -0.03
N GLY A 145 -2.11 27.80 0.47
CA GLY A 145 -3.33 27.67 -0.33
C GLY A 145 -3.78 26.23 -0.60
N ILE A 146 -3.07 25.25 -0.02
CA ILE A 146 -3.51 23.85 -0.03
C ILE A 146 -4.45 23.62 1.15
N TRP A 147 -5.60 23.00 0.89
CA TRP A 147 -6.64 22.72 1.87
C TRP A 147 -7.13 21.27 1.70
N PRO A 148 -6.40 20.26 2.24
CA PRO A 148 -6.87 18.88 2.24
C PRO A 148 -7.97 18.74 3.30
N ALA A 149 -8.98 17.91 3.02
CA ALA A 149 -10.07 17.68 3.95
C ALA A 149 -10.53 16.21 3.95
N PHE A 150 -10.95 15.73 5.11
CA PHE A 150 -11.76 14.53 5.28
C PHE A 150 -12.99 14.87 6.09
N TRP A 151 -14.14 14.79 5.44
CA TRP A 151 -15.39 15.33 5.96
C TRP A 151 -16.57 14.44 5.56
N LEU A 152 -17.66 14.55 6.33
CA LEU A 152 -18.87 13.75 6.18
C LEU A 152 -20.07 14.65 5.99
N VAL A 153 -20.94 14.26 5.07
CA VAL A 153 -22.21 14.94 4.77
C VAL A 153 -23.40 14.00 4.94
N PRO A 154 -24.59 14.51 5.28
CA PRO A 154 -25.78 13.70 5.42
C PRO A 154 -26.24 13.14 4.06
N ASN A 155 -26.83 11.95 4.09
CA ASN A 155 -27.32 11.27 2.89
C ASN A 155 -28.42 12.06 2.16
N ASP A 156 -29.24 12.83 2.89
CA ASP A 156 -30.29 13.68 2.31
C ASP A 156 -29.74 14.92 1.59
N ARG A 157 -28.42 15.16 1.66
CA ARG A 157 -27.69 16.25 1.01
C ARG A 157 -28.16 17.64 1.47
N LEU A 158 -28.86 17.71 2.59
CA LEU A 158 -29.23 18.99 3.19
C LEU A 158 -28.04 19.50 3.99
N TRP A 159 -27.64 20.72 3.69
CA TRP A 159 -26.65 21.43 4.46
C TRP A 159 -27.34 22.58 5.20
N PRO A 160 -27.18 22.71 6.53
CA PRO A 160 -26.47 21.84 7.49
C PRO A 160 -27.26 20.55 7.88
N PRO A 161 -26.63 19.52 8.53
CA PRO A 161 -25.30 19.52 9.17
C PRO A 161 -24.14 18.97 8.31
N GLU A 162 -22.91 19.16 8.78
CA GLU A 162 -21.64 18.67 8.22
C GLU A 162 -20.68 18.27 9.36
N ILE A 163 -19.77 17.31 9.14
CA ILE A 163 -18.74 16.92 10.10
C ILE A 163 -17.37 16.95 9.41
N ASP A 164 -16.55 17.95 9.75
CA ASP A 164 -15.14 18.03 9.37
C ASP A 164 -14.28 17.24 10.36
N VAL A 165 -13.59 16.20 9.90
CA VAL A 165 -12.65 15.45 10.74
C VAL A 165 -11.27 16.12 10.73
N PHE A 166 -10.81 16.58 9.56
CA PHE A 166 -9.73 17.56 9.39
C PHE A 166 -9.79 18.22 8.02
#